data_AF-A0A952FN90-F1
#
_entry.id   AF-A0A952FN90-F1
#
_cell.length_a   1.000
_cell.length_b   1.000
_cell.length_c   1.000
_cell.angle_alpha   90.00
_cell.angle_beta   90.00
_cell.angle_gamma   90.00
#
_symmetry.space_group_name_H-M   'P 1'
#
loop_
_entity.id
_entity.type
_entity.pdbx_description
1 polymer ?
#
loop_
_entity_poly.entity_id
_entity_poly.type
_entity_poly.pdbx_seq_one_letter_code
_entity_poly.pdbx_strand_id
1 'polypeptide(L)' 'FARFQELNAAYVERFGFPFIMAVKGRSRAEILAAFERRVGNPRDTEFATALAEVEKIALLRLKDLLP' A
#
# COMPACT_ATOMS: atom_id res chain seq x y z
N PHE A 1 -14.07 3.13 8.13
CA PHE A 1 -13.95 2.70 6.72
C PHE A 1 -13.93 3.91 5.78
N ALA A 2 -14.78 4.92 5.97
CA ALA A 2 -14.79 6.17 5.18
C ALA A 2 -13.40 6.83 5.02
N ARG A 3 -12.68 7.05 6.13
CA ARG A 3 -11.30 7.62 6.11
C ARG A 3 -10.35 6.89 5.16
N PHE A 4 -10.42 5.56 5.06
CA PHE A 4 -9.55 4.79 4.15
C PHE A 4 -9.96 4.95 2.69
N GLN A 5 -11.26 5.11 2.41
CA GLN A 5 -11.75 5.34 1.05
C GLN A 5 -11.37 6.74 0.57
N GLU A 6 -11.52 7.75 1.43
CA GLU A 6 -11.06 9.13 1.15
C GLU A 6 -9.56 9.17 0.87
N LEU A 7 -8.76 8.54 1.73
CA LEU A 7 -7.31 8.47 1.53
C LEU A 7 -6.93 7.71 0.26
N ASN A 8 -7.60 6.61 -0.06
CA ASN A 8 -7.40 5.90 -1.33
C ASN A 8 -7.76 6.76 -2.54
N ALA A 9 -8.87 7.49 -2.50
CA ALA A 9 -9.29 8.36 -3.59
C ALA A 9 -8.25 9.46 -3.85
N ALA A 10 -7.79 10.14 -2.79
CA ALA A 10 -6.72 11.13 -2.88
C ALA A 10 -5.40 10.52 -3.40
N TYR A 11 -5.12 9.27 -3.03
CA TYR A 11 -3.94 8.54 -3.51
C TYR A 11 -4.01 8.26 -5.02
N VAL A 12 -5.16 7.77 -5.49
CA VAL A 12 -5.39 7.48 -6.90
C VAL A 12 -5.32 8.76 -7.72
N GLU A 13 -5.91 9.85 -7.24
CA GLU A 13 -5.86 11.16 -7.89
C GLU A 13 -4.41 11.67 -8.03
N ARG A 14 -3.59 11.51 -6.98
CA ARG A 14 -2.20 11.99 -6.97
C ARG A 14 -1.23 11.11 -7.77
N PHE A 15 -1.35 9.79 -7.66
CA PHE A 15 -0.34 8.85 -8.17
C PHE A 15 -0.80 8.06 -9.40
N GLY A 16 -2.12 7.96 -9.65
CA GLY A 16 -2.71 7.22 -10.77
C GLY A 16 -2.91 5.73 -10.52
N PHE A 17 -2.70 5.26 -9.29
CA PHE A 17 -2.89 3.86 -8.88
C PHE A 17 -3.34 3.80 -7.40
N PRO A 18 -4.04 2.73 -6.98
CA PRO A 18 -4.50 2.60 -5.60
C PRO A 18 -3.33 2.42 -4.61
N PHE A 19 -3.56 2.69 -3.34
CA PHE A 19 -2.56 2.40 -2.30
C PHE A 19 -2.35 0.90 -2.16
N ILE A 20 -1.11 0.44 -2.36
CA ILE A 20 -0.73 -0.98 -2.26
C ILE A 20 0.20 -1.16 -1.07
N MET A 21 -0.17 -2.07 -0.16
CA MET A 21 0.62 -2.44 1.01
C MET A 21 0.26 -3.87 1.46
N ALA A 22 1.27 -4.67 1.80
CA ALA A 22 1.13 -5.96 2.44
C ALA A 22 0.71 -5.78 3.90
N VAL A 23 -0.57 -6.05 4.17
CA VAL A 23 -1.18 -5.85 5.50
C VAL A 23 -1.07 -7.06 6.44
N LYS A 24 -0.54 -8.21 5.98
CA LYS A 24 -0.39 -9.42 6.81
C LYS A 24 0.48 -9.11 8.04
N GLY A 25 -0.10 -9.22 9.24
CA GLY A 25 0.57 -8.91 10.50
C GLY A 25 0.66 -7.42 10.85
N ARG A 26 -0.06 -6.53 10.15
CA ARG A 26 -0.10 -5.09 10.44
C ARG A 26 -1.41 -4.67 11.07
N SER A 27 -1.32 -3.78 12.06
CA SER A 27 -2.46 -3.14 12.69
C SER A 27 -3.02 -2.01 11.82
N ARG A 28 -4.28 -1.63 12.06
CA ARG A 28 -4.91 -0.51 11.36
C ARG A 28 -4.16 0.81 11.54
N ALA A 29 -3.58 1.02 12.72
CA ALA A 29 -2.78 2.21 13.03
C ALA A 29 -1.51 2.28 12.19
N GLU A 30 -0.82 1.15 12.00
CA GLU A 30 0.37 1.09 11.13
C GLU A 30 0.03 1.36 9.66
N ILE A 31 -1.12 0.88 9.19
CA ILE A 31 -1.56 1.15 7.81
C ILE A 31 -1.88 2.64 7.63
N LEU A 32 -2.54 3.27 8.60
CA LEU A 32 -2.82 4.71 8.58
C LEU A 32 -1.53 5.53 8.58
N ALA A 33 -0.57 5.21 9.46
CA ALA A 33 0.72 5.88 9.52
C ALA A 33 1.52 5.72 8.21
N ALA A 34 1.44 4.53 7.58
CA ALA A 34 2.06 4.31 6.27
C ALA A 34 1.41 5.17 5.18
N PHE A 35 0.09 5.31 5.20
CA PHE A 35 -0.65 6.19 4.29
C PHE A 35 -0.22 7.65 4.42
N GLU A 36 -0.22 8.18 5.65
CA GLU A 36 0.15 9.57 5.95
C GLU A 36 1.61 9.87 5.58
N ARG A 37 2.51 8.90 5.75
CA ARG A 37 3.90 9.03 5.30
C ARG A 37 4.01 9.02 3.77
N ARG A 38 3.31 8.09 3.11
CA ARG A 38 3.45 7.84 1.66
C ARG A 38 2.75 8.87 0.80
N VAL A 39 1.66 9.47 1.28
CA VAL A 39 0.98 10.54 0.54
C VAL A 39 1.91 11.73 0.30
N GLY A 40 2.92 11.95 1.15
CA GLY A 40 3.92 13.01 0.97
C GLY A 40 5.01 12.71 -0.06
N ASN A 41 5.14 11.46 -0.53
CA ASN A 41 6.25 11.05 -1.38
C ASN A 41 6.17 11.65 -2.80
N PRO A 42 7.33 11.78 -3.48
CA PRO A 42 7.39 11.93 -4.93
C PRO A 42 6.80 10.70 -5.63
N ARG A 43 6.24 10.91 -6.83
CA ARG A 43 5.58 9.84 -7.59
C ARG A 43 6.50 8.66 -7.90
N ASP A 44 7.75 8.91 -8.26
CA ASP A 44 8.71 7.85 -8.63
C ASP A 44 9.07 6.97 -7.43
N THR A 45 9.32 7.59 -6.27
CA THR A 45 9.52 6.89 -5.00
C THR A 45 8.30 6.03 -4.65
N GLU A 46 7.12 6.57 -4.91
CA GLU A 46 5.88 5.88 -4.55
C GLU A 46 5.55 4.73 -5.49
N PHE A 47 5.88 4.88 -6.76
CA PHE A 47 5.78 3.81 -7.75
C PHE A 47 6.71 2.64 -7.39
N ALA A 48 7.98 2.93 -7.06
CA ALA A 48 8.92 1.92 -6.62
C ALA A 48 8.47 1.22 -5.31
N THR A 49 7.93 2.00 -4.36
CA THR A 49 7.39 1.45 -3.11
C THR A 49 6.19 0.54 -3.37
N ALA A 50 5.25 0.96 -4.23
CA ALA A 50 4.08 0.16 -4.58
C ALA A 50 4.49 -1.15 -5.27
N LEU A 51 5.47 -1.12 -6.16
CA LEU A 51 5.99 -2.32 -6.82
C LEU A 51 6.58 -3.32 -5.81
N ALA A 52 7.40 -2.85 -4.87
CA ALA A 52 7.95 -3.69 -3.81
C ALA A 52 6.85 -4.32 -2.93
N GLU A 53 5.78 -3.58 -2.65
CA GLU A 53 4.62 -4.12 -1.92
C GLU A 53 3.85 -5.15 -2.74
N VAL A 54 3.73 -4.99 -4.07
CA VAL A 54 3.17 -6.03 -4.96
C VAL A 54 4.00 -7.30 -4.91
N GLU A 55 5.32 -7.21 -5.03
CA GLU A 55 6.23 -8.35 -4.96
C GLU A 55 6.11 -9.07 -3.61
N LYS A 56 6.01 -8.32 -2.52
CA LYS A 56 5.79 -8.87 -1.18
C LYS A 56 4.46 -9.60 -1.06
N ILE A 57 3.37 -9.03 -1.60
CA ILE A 57 2.05 -9.68 -1.62
C ILE A 57 2.11 -10.96 -2.47
N ALA A 58 2.77 -10.92 -3.63
CA ALA A 58 2.96 -12.08 -4.49
C ALA A 58 3.74 -13.19 -3.77
N LEU A 59 4.84 -12.87 -3.08
CA LEU A 59 5.61 -13.81 -2.29
C LEU A 59 4.80 -14.41 -1.14
N LEU A 60 4.01 -13.59 -0.42
CA LEU A 60 3.14 -14.07 0.66
C LEU A 60 2.10 -15.06 0.13
N ARG A 61 1.48 -14.75 -1.01
CA ARG A 61 0.52 -15.66 -1.67
C ARG A 61 1.19 -16.95 -2.13
N LEU A 62 2.40 -16.86 -2.70
CA LEU A 62 3.16 -18.02 -3.13
C LEU A 62 3.51 -18.95 -1.95
N LYS A 63 3.93 -18.36 -0.82
CA LYS A 63 4.18 -19.11 0.43
C LYS A 63 2.93 -19.73 1.03
N ASP A 64 1.77 -19.11 0.86
CA ASP A 64 0.50 -19.68 1.31
C ASP A 64 0.00 -20.81 0.37
N LEU A 65 0.53 -20.89 -0.86
CA LEU A 65 0.19 -21.90 -1.87
C LEU A 65 1.16 -23.11 -1.88
N LEU A 66 2.42 -22.90 -1.51
CA LEU A 66 3.46 -23.93 -1.52
C LEU A 66 3.71 -24.46 -0.11
N PRO A 67 3.93 -25.78 0.06
CA PRO A 67 4.21 -26.42 1.35
C PRO A 67 5.59 -26.05 1.93
#